data_AF-A0A935XSU9-F1
#
_entry.id   AF-A0A935XSU9-F1
#
_cell.length_a   1.000
_cell.length_b   1.000
_cell.length_c   1.000
_cell.angle_alpha   90.00
_cell.angle_beta   90.00
_cell.angle_gamma   90.00
#
_symmetry.space_group_name_H-M   'P 1'
#
loop_
_entity.id
_entity.type
_entity.pdbx_description
1 polymer ?
#
loop_
_entity_poly.entity_id
_entity_poly.type
_entity_poly.pdbx_seq_one_letter_code
_entity_poly.pdbx_strand_id
1 'polypeptide(L)' 'MSEGRAHDRDAIRPGLTLLLGALIAIAPLAMDIYLASMPSMTRALSATTAQVQATLSVYMAGWGLA' A
#
# COMPACT_ATOMS: atom_id res chain seq x y z
N MET A 1 -30.38 35.89 -11.95
CA MET A 1 -29.05 35.82 -12.60
C MET A 1 -27.98 35.80 -11.51
N SER A 2 -27.08 34.80 -11.58
CA SER A 2 -25.89 34.59 -10.75
C SER A 2 -26.05 33.75 -9.46
N GLU A 3 -26.45 32.48 -9.62
CA GLU A 3 -26.10 31.38 -8.69
C GLU A 3 -24.70 30.83 -9.01
N GLY A 4 -23.69 31.69 -8.97
CA GLY A 4 -22.31 31.35 -9.33
C GLY A 4 -21.34 31.54 -8.16
N ARG A 5 -21.61 30.92 -6.99
CA ARG A 5 -20.55 30.73 -6.00
C ARG A 5 -19.62 29.66 -6.53
N ALA A 6 -18.66 30.12 -7.33
CA ALA A 6 -17.52 29.35 -7.78
C ALA A 6 -17.00 28.53 -6.60
N HIS A 7 -16.96 27.22 -6.79
CA HIS A 7 -16.18 26.27 -6.01
C HIS A 7 -14.82 26.93 -5.76
N ASP A 8 -14.62 27.47 -4.55
CA ASP A 8 -13.36 28.10 -4.17
C ASP A 8 -12.32 27.00 -4.31
N ARG A 9 -11.50 27.12 -5.34
CA ARG A 9 -10.61 26.07 -5.84
C ARG A 9 -9.84 25.50 -4.67
N ASP A 10 -10.16 24.24 -4.37
CA ASP A 10 -9.59 23.48 -3.27
C ASP A 10 -8.07 23.61 -3.27
N ALA A 11 -7.56 24.52 -2.45
CA ALA A 11 -6.13 24.64 -2.23
C ALA A 11 -5.68 23.27 -1.74
N ILE A 12 -4.77 22.62 -2.48
CA ILE A 12 -4.19 21.33 -2.11
C ILE A 12 -3.70 21.46 -0.67
N ARG A 13 -4.42 20.84 0.26
CA ARG A 13 -4.06 20.88 1.68
C ARG A 13 -2.82 19.99 1.80
N PRO A 14 -1.63 20.53 2.10
CA PRO A 14 -0.40 19.74 2.12
C PRO A 14 -0.48 18.58 3.11
N GLY A 15 -1.23 18.75 4.21
CA GLY A 15 -1.53 17.67 5.15
C GLY A 15 -2.33 16.52 4.54
N LEU A 16 -3.29 16.80 3.64
CA LEU A 16 -4.03 15.75 2.92
C LEU A 16 -3.11 15.04 1.92
N THR A 17 -2.28 15.77 1.19
CA THR A 17 -1.29 15.17 0.27
C THR A 17 -0.31 14.27 1.01
N LEU A 18 0.21 14.71 2.16
CA LEU A 18 1.09 13.91 3.01
C LEU A 18 0.38 12.67 3.54
N LEU A 19 -0.87 12.80 3.99
CA LEU A 19 -1.66 11.66 4.45
C LEU A 19 -1.89 10.63 3.34
N LEU A 20 -2.32 11.07 2.15
CA LEU A 20 -2.53 10.20 1.01
C LEU A 20 -1.21 9.54 0.57
N GLY A 21 -0.11 10.29 0.52
CA GLY A 21 1.22 9.76 0.23
C GLY A 21 1.66 8.71 1.26
N ALA A 22 1.45 8.97 2.54
CA ALA A 22 1.74 8.01 3.61
C ALA A 22 0.89 6.74 3.49
N LEU A 23 -0.41 6.87 3.19
CA LEU A 23 -1.30 5.73 2.97
C LEU A 23 -0.85 4.88 1.78
N ILE A 24 -0.44 5.51 0.67
CA ILE A 24 0.09 4.82 -0.50
C ILE A 24 1.42 4.12 -0.18
N ALA A 25 2.29 4.76 0.61
CA ALA A 25 3.61 4.24 0.99
C ALA A 25 3.55 2.99 1.89
N ILE A 26 2.41 2.70 2.54
CA ILE A 26 2.25 1.49 3.36
C ILE A 26 2.50 0.22 2.53
N ALA A 27 2.00 0.18 1.29
CA ALA A 27 2.11 -1.00 0.43
C ALA A 27 3.58 -1.38 0.10
N PRO A 28 4.42 -0.48 -0.45
CA PRO A 28 5.84 -0.79 -0.67
C PRO A 28 6.61 -0.99 0.63
N LEU A 29 6.29 -0.25 1.71
CA LEU A 29 6.93 -0.47 3.02
C LEU A 29 6.70 -1.89 3.56
N ALA A 30 5.46 -2.38 3.47
CA ALA A 30 5.11 -3.72 3.91
C ALA A 30 5.84 -4.78 3.07
N MET A 31 6.00 -4.54 1.76
CA MET A 31 6.76 -5.38 0.84
C MET A 31 8.22 -5.53 1.29
N ASP A 32 8.87 -4.41 1.62
CA ASP A 32 10.28 -4.40 2.05
C ASP A 32 10.48 -5.17 3.36
N ILE A 33 9.58 -4.94 4.34
CA ILE A 33 9.59 -5.68 5.62
C ILE A 33 9.37 -7.17 5.39
N TYR A 34 8.44 -7.52 4.50
CA TYR A 34 8.13 -8.90 4.17
C TYR A 34 9.33 -9.63 3.57
N LEU A 35 10.03 -9.02 2.61
CA LEU A 35 11.22 -9.61 1.99
C LEU A 35 12.36 -9.80 3.00
N ALA A 36 12.61 -8.81 3.87
CA ALA A 36 13.62 -8.90 4.92
C ALA A 36 13.32 -10.02 5.95
N SER A 37 12.04 -10.22 6.27
CA SER A 37 11.58 -11.22 7.25
C SER A 37 11.33 -12.62 6.68
N MET A 38 11.46 -12.80 5.36
CA MET A 38 11.19 -14.07 4.69
C MET A 38 11.98 -15.27 5.25
N PRO A 39 13.30 -15.17 5.52
CA PRO A 39 14.06 -16.29 6.10
C PRO A 39 13.60 -16.68 7.51
N SER A 40 13.09 -15.73 8.29
CA SER A 40 12.51 -16.04 9.61
C SER A 40 11.13 -16.70 9.49
N MET A 41 10.31 -16.26 8.52
CA MET A 41 9.00 -16.87 8.27
C MET A 41 9.12 -18.34 7.84
N THR A 42 10.03 -18.65 6.91
CA THR A 42 10.23 -20.04 6.45
C THR A 42 10.60 -20.99 7.60
N ARG A 43 11.50 -20.55 8.50
CA ARG A 43 11.87 -21.31 9.70
C ARG A 43 10.71 -21.44 10.69
N ALA A 44 10.03 -20.35 11.01
CA ALA A 44 8.95 -20.34 12.01
C ALA A 44 7.74 -21.17 11.57
N LEU A 45 7.44 -21.19 10.27
CA LEU A 45 6.29 -21.88 9.69
C LEU A 45 6.63 -23.27 9.14
N SER A 46 7.91 -23.70 9.20
CA SER A 46 8.38 -24.91 8.51
C SER A 46 7.93 -24.97 7.05
N ALA A 47 7.96 -23.82 6.38
CA ALA A 47 7.46 -23.62 5.03
C ALA A 47 8.61 -23.35 4.06
N THR A 48 8.41 -23.69 2.79
CA THR A 48 9.35 -23.34 1.72
C THR A 48 9.28 -21.84 1.38
N THR A 49 10.35 -21.29 0.81
CA THR A 49 10.36 -19.91 0.32
C THR A 49 9.24 -19.65 -0.68
N ALA A 50 8.91 -20.61 -1.54
CA ALA A 50 7.83 -20.49 -2.51
C ALA A 50 6.45 -20.38 -1.85
N GLN A 51 6.19 -21.16 -0.79
CA GLN A 51 4.94 -21.08 -0.02
C GLN A 51 4.78 -19.74 0.68
N VAL A 52 5.87 -19.22 1.26
CA VAL A 52 5.85 -17.88 1.85
C VAL A 52 5.60 -16.86 0.73
N GLN A 53 6.42 -16.81 -0.34
CA GLN A 53 6.26 -15.89 -1.48
C GLN A 53 4.86 -15.90 -2.11
N ALA A 54 4.18 -17.05 -2.15
CA ALA A 54 2.82 -17.15 -2.68
C ALA A 54 1.83 -16.21 -1.97
N THR A 55 2.02 -15.93 -0.67
CA THR A 55 1.17 -14.97 0.07
C THR A 55 1.30 -13.56 -0.49
N LEU A 56 2.51 -13.20 -0.89
CA LEU A 56 2.81 -11.90 -1.50
C LEU A 56 2.24 -11.82 -2.93
N SER A 57 2.35 -12.90 -3.68
CA SER A 57 1.73 -12.99 -5.02
C SER A 57 0.22 -12.83 -4.95
N VAL A 58 -0.44 -13.46 -3.98
CA VAL A 58 -1.90 -13.29 -3.77
C VAL A 58 -2.25 -11.86 -3.38
N TYR A 59 -1.47 -11.24 -2.49
CA TYR A 59 -1.63 -9.82 -2.14
C TYR A 59 -1.50 -8.90 -3.36
N MET A 60 -0.45 -9.05 -4.15
CA MET A 60 -0.22 -8.26 -5.38
C MET A 60 -1.32 -8.49 -6.41
N ALA A 61 -1.76 -9.74 -6.60
CA ALA A 61 -2.86 -10.06 -7.49
C ALA A 61 -4.14 -9.34 -7.05
N GLY A 62 -4.46 -9.36 -5.76
CA GLY A 62 -5.60 -8.62 -5.22
C GLY A 62 -5.49 -7.10 -5.44
N TRP A 63 -4.28 -6.55 -5.34
CA TRP A 63 -4.04 -5.11 -5.53
C TRP A 63 -4.08 -4.68 -7.01
N GLY A 64 -3.60 -5.52 -7.93
CA GLY A 64 -3.59 -5.23 -9.37
C GLY A 64 -4.89 -5.54 -10.10
N LEU A 65 -5.80 -6.32 -9.50
CA LEU A 65 -7.11 -6.66 -10.05
C LEU A 65 -8.26 -5.77 -9.53
N ALA A 66 -8.03 -5.01 -8.45
CA ALA A 66 -8.99 -4.05 -7.89
C ALA A 66 -8.99 -2.72 -8.67
#